data_AF-A0A8S3DB59-F1
#
_entry.id   AF-A0A8S3DB59-F1
#
_cell.length_a   1.000
_cell.length_b   1.000
_cell.length_c   1.000
_cell.angle_alpha   90.00
_cell.angle_beta   90.00
_cell.angle_gamma   90.00
#
_symmetry.space_group_name_H-M   'P 1'
#
loop_
_entity.id
_entity.type
_entity.pdbx_description
1 polymer ?
#
loop_
_entity_poly.entity_id
_entity_poly.type
_entity_poly.pdbx_seq_one_letter_code
_entity_poly.pdbx_strand_id
1 'polypeptide(L)'
;MMLWLSPLCIVVFISLNSIIYACDKDPNEGALVVAAGSFLAASSDQGVNWSPSEAKGQMKFNQGTCRYEKIVQGLPVNTNYEWKVAFNGNWGGDKGCIGGTNCQFNSGSSGVVLLIYNSYSGQLTTSPLTSGETTSPGASTSTAVPTCSNPFNGRIVRAAGDFQVELGSSALWLATEANTLMTLDSASCLY
;
A
#
# COMPACT_ATOMS: atom_id res chain seq x y z
N MET A 1 -16.62 -34.53 -61.89
CA MET A 1 -15.63 -34.14 -60.86
C MET A 1 -16.25 -33.00 -60.06
N MET A 2 -16.34 -33.19 -58.75
CA MET A 2 -17.20 -32.50 -57.80
C MET A 2 -16.39 -31.43 -57.08
N LEU A 3 -16.87 -30.19 -56.99
CA LEU A 3 -16.35 -29.21 -56.02
C LEU A 3 -17.50 -28.35 -55.49
N TRP A 4 -17.99 -28.77 -54.33
CA TRP A 4 -18.80 -27.97 -53.40
C TRP A 4 -17.91 -26.90 -52.76
N LEU A 5 -18.32 -25.63 -52.82
CA LEU A 5 -17.73 -24.55 -52.02
C LEU A 5 -18.48 -24.48 -50.68
N SER A 6 -17.84 -24.98 -49.63
CA SER A 6 -18.32 -24.85 -48.25
C SER A 6 -18.35 -23.37 -47.81
N PRO A 7 -19.34 -22.93 -47.03
CA PRO A 7 -19.37 -21.59 -46.49
C PRO A 7 -18.29 -21.42 -45.43
N LEU A 8 -17.48 -20.37 -45.62
CA LEU A 8 -16.43 -19.93 -44.72
C LEU A 8 -17.07 -19.47 -43.39
N CYS A 9 -17.02 -20.29 -42.34
CA CYS A 9 -17.32 -19.86 -40.98
C CYS A 9 -16.19 -18.92 -40.50
N ILE A 10 -16.42 -17.61 -40.61
CA ILE A 10 -15.58 -16.61 -39.95
C ILE A 10 -15.95 -16.64 -38.46
N VAL A 11 -15.14 -17.33 -37.65
CA VAL A 11 -15.17 -17.20 -36.20
C VAL A 11 -14.48 -15.87 -35.87
N VAL A 12 -15.28 -14.82 -35.69
CA VAL A 12 -14.80 -13.57 -35.11
C VAL A 12 -14.56 -13.83 -33.63
N PHE A 13 -13.29 -14.03 -33.25
CA PHE A 13 -12.89 -13.93 -31.85
C PHE A 13 -12.99 -12.45 -31.47
N ILE A 14 -14.15 -12.05 -30.93
CA ILE A 14 -14.25 -10.82 -30.15
C ILE A 14 -13.49 -11.11 -28.86
N SER A 15 -12.20 -10.76 -28.83
CA SER A 15 -11.47 -10.70 -27.55
C SER A 15 -12.15 -9.62 -26.73
N LEU A 16 -12.99 -10.04 -25.80
CA LEU A 16 -13.43 -9.20 -24.71
C LEU A 16 -12.16 -8.78 -23.99
N ASN A 17 -11.69 -7.55 -24.24
CA ASN A 17 -10.70 -6.92 -23.40
C ASN A 17 -11.32 -6.86 -22.02
N SER A 18 -10.93 -7.80 -21.16
CA SER A 18 -11.17 -7.71 -19.73
C SER A 18 -10.61 -6.37 -19.29
N ILE A 19 -11.48 -5.39 -19.03
CA ILE A 19 -11.11 -4.17 -18.32
C ILE A 19 -10.89 -4.63 -16.88
N ILE A 20 -9.71 -5.18 -16.63
CA ILE A 20 -9.24 -5.46 -15.28
C ILE A 20 -8.98 -4.07 -14.70
N TYR A 21 -9.83 -3.64 -13.77
CA TYR A 21 -9.50 -2.53 -12.88
C TYR A 21 -8.40 -2.98 -11.92
N ALA A 22 -7.22 -3.29 -12.47
CA ALA A 22 -5.99 -3.10 -11.75
C ALA A 22 -5.77 -1.58 -11.71
N CYS A 23 -5.28 -1.05 -10.60
CA CYS A 23 -4.72 0.30 -10.63
C CYS A 23 -3.79 0.41 -11.84
N ASP A 24 -3.66 1.62 -12.40
CA ASP A 24 -2.51 1.88 -13.26
C ASP A 24 -1.22 1.48 -12.53
N LYS A 25 -0.12 1.33 -13.26
CA LYS A 25 1.16 1.03 -12.64
C LYS A 25 1.44 2.08 -11.55
N ASP A 26 1.71 1.62 -10.32
CA ASP A 26 2.00 2.54 -9.21
C ASP A 26 3.15 3.47 -9.60
N PRO A 27 2.95 4.81 -9.61
CA PRO A 27 3.99 5.77 -9.96
C PRO A 27 5.23 5.68 -9.07
N ASN A 28 5.13 5.08 -7.89
CA ASN A 28 6.23 4.92 -6.94
C ASN A 28 6.57 3.44 -6.69
N GLU A 29 6.25 2.54 -7.63
CA GLU A 29 6.59 1.12 -7.51
C GLU A 29 8.08 0.92 -7.18
N GLY A 30 8.37 0.10 -6.17
CA GLY A 30 9.73 -0.16 -5.70
C GLY A 30 10.33 0.92 -4.79
N ALA A 31 9.62 2.03 -4.55
CA ALA A 31 10.06 3.05 -3.60
C ALA A 31 9.64 2.70 -2.16
N LEU A 32 10.50 3.03 -1.20
CA LEU A 32 10.12 3.10 0.20
C LEU A 32 9.32 4.40 0.41
N VAL A 33 8.06 4.29 0.81
CA VAL A 33 7.18 5.44 1.11
C VAL A 33 6.93 5.51 2.61
N VAL A 34 7.26 6.63 3.24
CA VAL A 34 7.19 6.81 4.71
C VAL A 34 6.31 8.01 5.05
N ALA A 35 5.30 7.79 5.89
CA ALA A 35 4.58 8.85 6.59
C ALA A 35 5.41 9.30 7.79
N ALA A 36 6.13 10.41 7.63
CA ALA A 36 6.96 10.99 8.67
C ALA A 36 6.24 12.20 9.29
N GLY A 37 6.22 12.27 10.62
CA GLY A 37 5.47 13.30 11.32
C GLY A 37 5.74 13.36 12.82
N SER A 38 4.95 14.17 13.53
CA SER A 38 5.05 14.37 14.98
C SER A 38 4.34 13.31 15.82
N PHE A 39 3.74 12.30 15.18
CA PHE A 39 2.86 11.32 15.82
C PHE A 39 3.55 10.00 16.20
N LEU A 40 4.66 9.63 15.54
CA LEU A 40 5.24 8.28 15.64
C LEU A 40 5.71 7.94 17.06
N ALA A 41 6.34 8.89 17.75
CA ALA A 41 6.82 8.70 19.12
C ALA A 41 5.68 8.54 20.14
N ALA A 42 4.50 9.13 19.85
CA ALA A 42 3.32 9.07 20.71
C ALA A 42 2.38 7.91 20.37
N SER A 43 2.62 7.23 19.25
CA SER A 43 1.82 6.08 18.80
C SER A 43 2.26 4.78 19.46
N SER A 44 1.47 3.72 19.30
CA SER A 44 1.86 2.35 19.68
C SER A 44 3.10 1.85 18.95
N ASP A 45 3.44 2.43 17.80
CA ASP A 45 4.64 2.07 17.05
C ASP A 45 5.91 2.54 17.77
N GLN A 46 5.84 3.61 18.59
CA GLN A 46 6.98 4.20 19.32
C GLN A 46 8.19 4.48 18.40
N GLY A 47 7.95 5.14 17.27
CA GLY A 47 8.98 5.49 16.28
C GLY A 47 9.64 6.84 16.54
N VAL A 48 10.61 7.19 15.68
CA VAL A 48 11.24 8.51 15.71
C VAL A 48 10.42 9.50 14.89
N ASN A 49 10.06 10.62 15.51
CA ASN A 49 9.35 11.70 14.82
C ASN A 49 10.22 12.33 13.72
N TRP A 50 9.58 12.74 12.62
CA TRP A 50 10.24 13.44 11.49
C TRP A 50 11.44 12.72 10.87
N SER A 51 11.48 11.38 10.94
CA SER A 51 12.52 10.58 10.31
C SER A 51 12.03 10.02 8.96
N PRO A 52 12.61 10.46 7.82
CA PRO A 52 12.19 10.03 6.49
C PRO A 52 12.53 8.56 6.16
N SER A 53 13.39 7.92 6.96
CA SER A 53 13.81 6.53 6.83
C SER A 53 13.24 5.62 7.93
N GLU A 54 12.34 6.13 8.77
CA GLU A 54 11.75 5.35 9.85
C GLU A 54 10.79 4.27 9.32
N ALA A 55 11.19 3.01 9.48
CA ALA A 55 10.43 1.84 9.04
C ALA A 55 9.03 1.79 9.69
N LYS A 56 8.88 2.29 10.92
CA LYS A 56 7.58 2.36 11.61
C LYS A 56 6.60 3.33 10.94
N GLY A 57 7.09 4.32 10.20
CA GLY A 57 6.28 5.23 9.40
C GLY A 57 5.95 4.69 8.00
N GLN A 58 6.45 3.52 7.61
CA GLN A 58 6.27 2.99 6.26
C GLN A 58 4.79 2.82 5.89
N MET A 59 4.40 3.36 4.74
CA MET A 59 3.08 3.20 4.15
C MET A 59 3.08 2.00 3.20
N LYS A 60 1.94 1.32 3.09
CA LYS A 60 1.78 0.19 2.16
C LYS A 60 0.86 0.57 1.02
N PHE A 61 1.25 0.24 -0.21
CA PHE A 61 0.36 0.40 -1.36
C PHE A 61 -0.77 -0.63 -1.30
N ASN A 62 -2.00 -0.18 -1.39
CA ASN A 62 -3.20 -0.98 -1.41
C ASN A 62 -3.74 -1.04 -2.85
N GLN A 63 -3.63 -2.19 -3.50
CA GLN A 63 -4.13 -2.39 -4.87
C GLN A 63 -5.66 -2.27 -5.00
N GLY A 64 -6.41 -2.42 -3.90
CA GLY A 64 -7.86 -2.26 -3.91
C GLY A 64 -8.31 -0.78 -3.86
N THR A 65 -7.48 0.11 -3.32
CA THR A 65 -7.78 1.56 -3.21
C THR A 65 -6.88 2.43 -4.08
N CYS A 66 -5.84 1.84 -4.69
CA CYS A 66 -4.82 2.50 -5.51
C CYS A 66 -4.06 3.60 -4.75
N ARG A 67 -3.79 3.39 -3.47
CA ARG A 67 -3.19 4.38 -2.58
C ARG A 67 -2.22 3.75 -1.59
N TYR A 68 -1.29 4.56 -1.11
CA TYR A 68 -0.47 4.22 0.05
C TYR A 68 -1.24 4.53 1.33
N GLU A 69 -1.26 3.56 2.25
CA GLU A 69 -2.04 3.63 3.49
C GLU A 69 -1.17 3.26 4.70
N LYS A 70 -1.36 3.98 5.81
CA LYS A 70 -0.80 3.66 7.13
C LYS A 70 -1.83 3.90 8.21
N ILE A 71 -2.17 2.86 8.94
CA ILE A 71 -2.93 2.98 10.19
C ILE A 71 -1.93 3.31 11.31
N VAL A 72 -2.22 4.37 12.06
CA VAL A 72 -1.51 4.76 13.28
C VAL A 72 -2.47 4.56 14.44
N GLN A 73 -2.03 3.84 15.46
CA GLN A 73 -2.83 3.48 16.63
C GLN A 73 -2.17 3.97 17.91
N GLY A 74 -2.93 3.96 19.02
CA GLY A 74 -2.41 4.26 20.35
C GLY A 74 -2.01 5.72 20.55
N LEU A 75 -2.47 6.64 19.70
CA LEU A 75 -2.23 8.07 19.90
C LEU A 75 -3.04 8.57 21.10
N PRO A 76 -2.50 9.51 21.89
CA PRO A 76 -3.30 10.37 22.75
C PRO A 76 -4.54 10.89 22.02
N VAL A 77 -5.72 10.66 22.60
CA VAL A 77 -7.00 11.05 21.98
C VAL A 77 -7.13 12.57 21.85
N ASN A 78 -7.89 13.02 20.86
CA ASN A 78 -8.19 14.43 20.59
C ASN A 78 -6.94 15.33 20.47
N THR A 79 -5.81 14.78 20.07
CA THR A 79 -4.53 15.48 19.99
C THR A 79 -4.18 15.81 18.54
N ASN A 80 -3.64 17.01 18.31
CA ASN A 80 -3.25 17.48 16.98
C ASN A 80 -1.82 17.03 16.64
N TYR A 81 -1.65 16.57 15.41
CA TYR A 81 -0.38 16.11 14.86
C TYR A 81 -0.16 16.65 13.45
N GLU A 82 1.08 16.49 12.99
CA GLU A 82 1.52 16.90 11.67
C GLU A 82 2.27 15.77 10.97
N TRP A 83 2.17 15.71 9.64
CA TRP A 83 2.89 14.73 8.84
C TRP A 83 3.13 15.17 7.39
N LYS A 84 4.08 14.48 6.75
CA LYS A 84 4.42 14.55 5.32
C LYS A 84 4.80 13.14 4.84
N VAL A 85 4.95 12.99 3.52
CA VAL A 85 5.49 11.76 2.93
C VAL A 85 6.94 11.97 2.54
N ALA A 86 7.79 10.99 2.85
CA ALA A 86 9.17 10.89 2.38
C ALA A 86 9.34 9.65 1.49
N PHE A 87 10.36 9.69 0.62
CA PHE A 87 10.65 8.62 -0.33
C PHE A 87 12.09 8.16 -0.17
N ASN A 88 12.32 6.85 -0.14
CA ASN A 88 13.65 6.24 -0.14
C ASN A 88 14.57 6.82 0.95
N GLY A 89 14.03 7.06 2.15
CA GLY A 89 14.78 7.61 3.27
C GLY A 89 15.13 9.10 3.16
N ASN A 90 14.60 9.81 2.16
CA ASN A 90 14.97 11.20 1.87
C ASN A 90 13.74 12.12 1.71
N TRP A 91 13.94 13.40 2.03
CA TRP A 91 12.97 14.45 1.77
C TRP A 91 13.04 14.89 0.30
N GLY A 92 12.29 14.20 -0.57
CA GLY A 92 12.27 14.44 -2.02
C GLY A 92 11.33 15.56 -2.50
N GLY A 93 11.32 16.73 -1.84
CA GLY A 93 10.51 17.91 -2.23
C GLY A 93 9.19 18.11 -1.47
N ASP A 94 8.25 18.87 -2.06
CA ASP A 94 6.95 19.29 -1.46
C ASP A 94 5.92 18.15 -1.36
N LYS A 95 6.21 17.17 -0.52
CA LYS A 95 5.34 16.01 -0.26
C LYS A 95 4.50 16.20 1.01
N GLY A 96 4.01 17.42 1.16
CA GLY A 96 3.09 17.82 2.21
C GLY A 96 1.69 18.05 1.65
N CYS A 97 0.84 18.73 2.41
CA CYS A 97 -0.45 19.21 1.96
C CYS A 97 -0.27 20.41 1.02
N ILE A 98 -1.26 21.30 0.92
CA ILE A 98 -1.30 22.42 -0.01
C ILE A 98 0.02 23.21 0.04
N GLY A 99 0.71 23.29 -1.11
CA GLY A 99 1.98 24.02 -1.23
C GLY A 99 3.15 23.39 -0.48
N GLY A 100 3.11 22.08 -0.19
CA GLY A 100 4.21 21.36 0.46
C GLY A 100 4.25 21.50 1.98
N THR A 101 3.29 22.20 2.58
CA THR A 101 3.22 22.39 4.05
C THR A 101 2.94 21.08 4.77
N ASN A 102 3.23 21.03 6.06
CA ASN A 102 2.84 19.87 6.87
C ASN A 102 1.32 19.65 6.82
N CYS A 103 0.89 18.40 6.67
CA CYS A 103 -0.51 18.03 6.78
C CYS A 103 -0.88 17.93 8.25
N GLN A 104 -1.94 18.62 8.66
CA GLN A 104 -2.45 18.56 10.03
C GLN A 104 -3.55 17.51 10.14
N PHE A 105 -3.60 16.79 11.27
CA PHE A 105 -4.73 15.93 11.63
C PHE A 105 -4.94 15.88 13.14
N ASN A 106 -6.15 15.49 13.54
CA ASN A 106 -6.49 15.21 14.94
C ASN A 106 -6.70 13.70 15.11
N SER A 107 -6.18 13.12 16.19
CA SER A 107 -6.29 11.68 16.48
C SER A 107 -7.70 11.20 16.84
N GLY A 108 -8.66 12.12 17.02
CA GLY A 108 -10.04 11.82 17.36
C GLY A 108 -10.19 11.13 18.71
N SER A 109 -11.40 10.66 19.01
CA SER A 109 -11.74 10.07 20.30
C SER A 109 -11.18 8.65 20.50
N SER A 110 -10.68 8.01 19.45
CA SER A 110 -10.15 6.63 19.47
C SER A 110 -8.63 6.55 19.58
N GLY A 111 -7.91 7.62 19.22
CA GLY A 111 -6.46 7.56 19.10
C GLY A 111 -5.99 6.75 17.89
N VAL A 112 -6.86 6.51 16.91
CA VAL A 112 -6.58 5.74 15.69
C VAL A 112 -6.88 6.58 14.46
N VAL A 113 -5.93 6.65 13.53
CA VAL A 113 -6.05 7.39 12.28
C VAL A 113 -5.49 6.58 11.11
N LEU A 114 -6.16 6.69 9.95
CA LEU A 114 -5.66 6.25 8.66
C LEU A 114 -5.01 7.44 7.94
N LEU A 115 -3.73 7.32 7.62
CA LEU A 115 -2.99 8.24 6.75
C LEU A 115 -2.98 7.69 5.33
N ILE A 116 -3.30 8.53 4.36
CA ILE A 116 -3.48 8.13 2.96
C ILE A 116 -2.66 9.05 2.06
N TYR A 117 -1.85 8.45 1.20
CA TYR A 117 -1.16 9.12 0.10
C TYR A 117 -1.62 8.56 -1.23
N ASN A 118 -2.22 9.41 -2.06
CA ASN A 118 -2.60 9.06 -3.42
C ASN A 118 -1.42 9.34 -4.36
N SER A 119 -0.75 8.28 -4.81
CA SER A 119 0.47 8.37 -5.63
C SER A 119 0.25 8.97 -7.02
N TYR A 120 -0.99 8.93 -7.54
CA TYR A 120 -1.34 9.47 -8.86
C TYR A 120 -1.58 10.97 -8.85
N SER A 121 -2.20 11.49 -7.78
CA SER A 121 -2.52 12.91 -7.64
C SER A 121 -1.54 13.68 -6.74
N GLY A 122 -0.71 12.97 -5.98
CA GLY A 122 0.13 13.55 -4.95
C GLY A 122 -0.63 13.96 -3.68
N GLN A 123 -1.92 13.66 -3.58
CA GLN A 123 -2.77 14.12 -2.47
C GLN A 123 -2.53 13.33 -1.18
N LEU A 124 -2.41 14.03 -0.07
CA LEU A 124 -2.34 13.47 1.28
C LEU A 124 -3.66 13.74 2.01
N THR A 125 -4.23 12.73 2.67
CA THR A 125 -5.46 12.85 3.46
C THR A 125 -5.38 11.99 4.72
N THR A 126 -6.21 12.31 5.71
CA THR A 126 -6.31 11.56 6.96
C THR A 126 -7.76 11.28 7.31
N SER A 127 -8.05 10.09 7.83
CA SER A 127 -9.37 9.73 8.35
C SER A 127 -9.24 9.18 9.76
N PRO A 128 -9.91 9.75 10.78
CA PRO A 128 -10.07 9.09 12.06
C PRO A 128 -10.75 7.74 11.86
N LEU A 129 -10.34 6.74 12.63
CA LEU A 129 -10.95 5.41 12.65
C LEU A 129 -11.49 5.10 14.04
N THR A 130 -12.47 4.22 14.14
CA THR A 130 -12.93 3.70 15.44
C THR A 130 -11.97 2.64 15.97
N SER A 131 -11.87 2.47 17.30
CA SER A 131 -11.01 1.43 17.89
C SER A 131 -11.55 0.05 17.50
N GLY A 132 -10.84 -0.65 16.60
CA GLY A 132 -11.27 -1.94 16.04
C GLY A 132 -11.48 -1.93 14.52
N GLU A 133 -11.43 -0.75 13.87
CA GLU A 133 -11.32 -0.64 12.42
C GLU A 133 -9.88 -1.00 12.01
N THR A 134 -9.61 -2.30 11.90
CA THR A 134 -8.63 -2.76 10.93
C THR A 134 -9.26 -2.57 9.56
N THR A 135 -8.59 -1.90 8.64
CA THR A 135 -8.86 -2.11 7.22
C THR A 135 -8.49 -3.56 6.90
N SER A 136 -9.39 -4.49 7.23
CA SER A 136 -9.66 -5.63 6.35
C SER A 136 -9.97 -5.04 4.97
N PRO A 137 -9.56 -5.68 3.85
CA PRO A 137 -9.91 -5.18 2.54
C PRO A 137 -11.43 -5.10 2.45
N GLY A 138 -11.95 -3.90 2.62
CA GLY A 138 -13.36 -3.61 2.56
C GLY A 138 -13.80 -3.86 1.14
N ALA A 139 -14.50 -4.97 0.95
CA ALA A 139 -15.20 -5.33 -0.26
C ALA A 139 -16.06 -4.14 -0.70
N SER A 140 -15.54 -3.38 -1.67
CA SER A 140 -16.41 -2.71 -2.62
C SER A 140 -17.13 -3.80 -3.38
N THR A 141 -18.44 -3.66 -3.55
CA THR A 141 -19.29 -4.63 -4.24
C THR A 141 -18.73 -4.85 -5.65
N SER A 142 -17.94 -5.91 -5.83
CA SER A 142 -17.29 -6.24 -7.08
C SER A 142 -17.48 -7.72 -7.35
N THR A 143 -18.09 -7.98 -8.50
CA THR A 143 -18.08 -9.24 -9.23
C THR A 143 -16.73 -9.94 -9.07
N ALA A 144 -16.76 -11.13 -8.46
CA ALA A 144 -15.70 -12.11 -8.26
C ALA A 144 -14.27 -11.72 -8.72
N VAL A 145 -13.43 -11.30 -7.77
CA VAL A 145 -11.97 -11.37 -7.89
C VAL A 145 -11.57 -12.85 -8.06
N PRO A 146 -10.67 -13.23 -8.98
CA PRO A 146 -10.16 -14.59 -9.03
C PRO A 146 -9.49 -14.91 -7.69
N THR A 147 -10.07 -15.88 -6.96
CA THR A 147 -9.49 -16.36 -5.72
C THR A 147 -8.20 -17.09 -6.05
N CYS A 148 -7.05 -16.44 -5.89
CA CYS A 148 -5.77 -17.13 -5.89
C CYS A 148 -5.79 -18.13 -4.72
N SER A 149 -5.96 -19.41 -5.03
CA SER A 149 -5.83 -20.49 -4.07
C SER A 149 -4.35 -20.74 -3.80
N ASN A 150 -3.76 -19.92 -2.94
CA ASN A 150 -2.43 -20.14 -2.41
C ASN A 150 -2.49 -20.26 -0.87
N PRO A 151 -1.57 -21.01 -0.23
CA PRO A 151 -1.62 -21.27 1.22
C PRO A 151 -1.32 -20.02 2.07
N PHE A 152 -0.89 -18.92 1.43
CA PHE A 152 -0.54 -17.66 2.06
C PHE A 152 -1.60 -16.59 1.88
N ASN A 153 -2.76 -16.91 1.28
CA ASN A 153 -3.82 -15.94 1.05
C ASN A 153 -4.23 -15.26 2.37
N GLY A 154 -4.23 -13.93 2.36
CA GLY A 154 -4.49 -13.10 3.55
C GLY A 154 -3.34 -13.04 4.57
N ARG A 155 -2.17 -13.60 4.28
CA ARG A 155 -0.97 -13.54 5.14
C ARG A 155 0.04 -12.51 4.62
N ILE A 156 0.80 -11.95 5.55
CA ILE A 156 2.01 -11.19 5.24
C ILE A 156 3.11 -12.20 4.91
N VAL A 157 3.69 -12.11 3.72
CA VAL A 157 4.80 -12.97 3.27
C VAL A 157 6.06 -12.12 3.20
N ARG A 158 7.17 -12.65 3.75
CA ARG A 158 8.47 -12.01 3.74
C ARG A 158 9.53 -13.03 3.36
N ALA A 159 10.48 -12.61 2.54
CA ALA A 159 11.62 -13.45 2.20
C ALA A 159 12.69 -13.26 3.28
N ALA A 160 13.06 -14.35 3.98
CA ALA A 160 14.14 -14.34 4.95
C ALA A 160 15.35 -15.09 4.38
N GLY A 161 16.55 -14.55 4.57
CA GLY A 161 17.77 -15.14 4.05
C GLY A 161 18.97 -14.21 4.12
N ASP A 162 20.09 -14.65 3.54
CA ASP A 162 21.36 -13.94 3.66
C ASP A 162 21.39 -12.62 2.88
N PHE A 163 20.54 -12.48 1.87
CA PHE A 163 20.39 -11.25 1.07
C PHE A 163 19.75 -10.09 1.86
N GLN A 164 19.24 -10.34 3.07
CA GLN A 164 18.51 -9.33 3.86
C GLN A 164 19.40 -8.12 4.20
N VAL A 165 20.66 -8.34 4.59
CA VAL A 165 21.57 -7.23 4.94
C VAL A 165 21.90 -6.35 3.73
N GLU A 166 21.94 -6.91 2.52
CA GLU A 166 22.16 -6.16 1.28
C GLU A 166 20.96 -5.27 0.94
N LEU A 167 19.77 -5.65 1.41
CA LEU A 167 18.54 -4.87 1.35
C LEU A 167 18.35 -3.95 2.58
N GLY A 168 19.42 -3.72 3.37
CA GLY A 168 19.42 -2.80 4.50
C GLY A 168 18.80 -3.35 5.78
N SER A 169 18.65 -4.67 5.90
CA SER A 169 18.12 -5.31 7.10
C SER A 169 19.12 -5.32 8.24
N SER A 170 18.62 -5.26 9.47
CA SER A 170 19.47 -5.23 10.68
C SER A 170 20.15 -6.57 11.01
N ALA A 171 19.66 -7.67 10.45
CA ALA A 171 20.19 -9.02 10.63
C ALA A 171 19.81 -9.95 9.46
N LEU A 172 20.56 -11.05 9.32
CA LEU A 172 20.22 -12.16 8.43
C LEU A 172 19.07 -12.98 9.05
N TRP A 173 18.26 -13.61 8.20
CA TRP A 173 17.17 -14.53 8.61
C TRP A 173 16.11 -13.90 9.52
N LEU A 174 15.95 -12.58 9.48
CA LEU A 174 14.98 -11.88 10.31
C LEU A 174 13.59 -11.89 9.64
N ALA A 175 12.75 -12.84 10.06
CA ALA A 175 11.41 -13.03 9.48
C ALA A 175 10.45 -11.85 9.70
N THR A 176 10.78 -10.91 10.60
CA THR A 176 9.98 -9.71 10.89
C THR A 176 10.39 -8.49 10.08
N GLU A 177 11.45 -8.59 9.27
CA GLU A 177 12.09 -7.46 8.62
C GLU A 177 11.22 -6.82 7.53
N ALA A 178 11.15 -5.49 7.54
CA ALA A 178 10.25 -4.72 6.67
C ALA A 178 10.69 -4.75 5.20
N ASN A 179 12.00 -4.77 4.97
CA ASN A 179 12.64 -4.58 3.66
C ASN A 179 12.51 -5.78 2.71
N THR A 180 11.96 -6.90 3.17
CA THR A 180 11.77 -8.12 2.35
C THR A 180 10.33 -8.54 2.20
N LEU A 181 9.39 -7.59 2.31
CA LEU A 181 7.97 -7.83 2.09
C LEU A 181 7.73 -8.28 0.64
N MET A 182 7.07 -9.43 0.48
CA MET A 182 6.67 -9.95 -0.82
C MET A 182 5.23 -9.53 -1.11
N THR A 183 4.96 -9.13 -2.36
CA THR A 183 3.64 -8.68 -2.80
C THR A 183 3.05 -9.73 -3.71
N LEU A 184 1.81 -10.15 -3.43
CA LEU A 184 1.10 -11.06 -4.32
C LEU A 184 0.88 -10.39 -5.69
N ASP A 185 1.45 -10.98 -6.72
CA ASP A 185 1.03 -10.77 -8.09
C ASP A 185 -0.27 -11.55 -8.32
N SER A 186 -1.38 -10.82 -8.38
CA SER A 186 -2.72 -11.40 -8.59
C SER A 186 -2.94 -11.94 -10.00
N ALA A 187 -2.08 -11.57 -10.97
CA ALA A 187 -2.14 -12.10 -12.33
C ALA A 187 -1.49 -13.49 -12.45
N SER A 188 -0.40 -13.72 -11.74
CA SER A 188 0.31 -15.01 -11.72
C SER A 188 0.02 -15.87 -10.49
N CYS A 189 -0.64 -15.31 -9.47
CA CYS A 189 -0.84 -15.90 -8.14
C CYS A 189 0.48 -16.29 -7.43
N LEU A 190 1.55 -15.53 -7.66
CA LEU A 190 2.88 -15.69 -7.04
C LEU A 190 3.21 -14.51 -6.12
N TYR A 191 4.12 -14.73 -5.16
CA TYR A 191 4.65 -13.70 -4.27
C TYR A 191 6.05 -13.25 -4.70
#